data_AF-F4RXC9-F1
#
_entry.id   AF-F4RXC9-F1
#
_cell.length_a   1.000
_cell.length_b   1.000
_cell.length_c   1.000
_cell.angle_alpha   90.00
_cell.angle_beta   90.00
_cell.angle_gamma   90.00
#
_symmetry.space_group_name_H-M   'P 1'
#
loop_
_entity.id
_entity.type
_entity.pdbx_description
1 polymer ?
#
loop_
_entity_poly.entity_id
_entity_poly.type
_entity_poly.pdbx_seq_one_letter_code
_entity_poly.pdbx_strand_id
1 'polypeptide(L)'
;MGCSEPSCTFAGSPPTGRNKIEEILSNGTACPVTGCIGIQTHIRCLAHCRIDEDHTDPEAVWGLLRHQGKHTHEWPEAKKADPLSKAKLKDVVLNDPKVGPLGLKVGQAHVGTDPIKSIVEVHSSFGNTDRLGYLRRLILIEHGLMADKNDKEGGDKWLIQLMHWCRLAIRVSLDGSQGLPLQLSDRMDG
;
A
#
# COMPACT_ATOMS: atom_id res chain seq x y z
N MET A 1 -16.55 -17.46 6.33
CA MET A 1 -16.74 -18.45 5.25
C MET A 1 -15.86 -19.63 5.55
N GLY A 2 -16.38 -20.84 5.37
CA GLY A 2 -15.64 -22.09 5.50
C GLY A 2 -15.76 -22.93 4.23
N CYS A 3 -15.29 -24.16 4.28
CA CYS A 3 -15.47 -25.17 3.24
C CYS A 3 -16.48 -26.24 3.70
N SER A 4 -17.11 -26.93 2.77
CA SER A 4 -17.87 -28.16 3.06
C SER A 4 -16.98 -29.35 3.39
N GLU A 5 -15.72 -29.32 2.95
CA GLU A 5 -14.73 -30.37 3.20
C GLU A 5 -14.07 -30.15 4.58
N PRO A 6 -14.22 -31.09 5.55
CA PRO A 6 -13.76 -30.89 6.93
C PRO A 6 -12.24 -30.72 7.08
N SER A 7 -11.47 -31.28 6.15
CA SER A 7 -10.00 -31.21 6.15
C SER A 7 -9.45 -29.92 5.53
N CYS A 8 -10.31 -29.08 4.94
CA CYS A 8 -9.89 -27.87 4.24
C CYS A 8 -9.68 -26.71 5.23
N THR A 9 -8.54 -26.04 5.15
CA THR A 9 -8.15 -24.90 6.00
C THR A 9 -8.72 -23.56 5.52
N PHE A 10 -9.70 -23.56 4.62
CA PHE A 10 -10.24 -22.34 4.06
C PHE A 10 -11.04 -21.55 5.11
N ALA A 11 -10.49 -20.40 5.54
CA ALA A 11 -11.14 -19.45 6.42
C ALA A 11 -11.28 -18.07 5.73
N GLY A 12 -12.37 -17.89 4.97
CA GLY A 12 -12.62 -16.65 4.21
C GLY A 12 -13.46 -15.62 4.98
N SER A 13 -13.19 -14.33 4.76
CA SER A 13 -14.05 -13.26 5.27
C SER A 13 -15.43 -13.32 4.60
N PRO A 14 -16.56 -13.19 5.33
CA PRO A 14 -17.88 -13.12 4.70
C PRO A 14 -18.00 -11.85 3.84
N PRO A 15 -18.66 -11.93 2.67
CA PRO A 15 -18.92 -10.74 1.87
C PRO A 15 -19.88 -9.79 2.61
N THR A 16 -19.60 -8.48 2.52
CA THR A 16 -20.40 -7.44 3.19
C THR A 16 -21.52 -6.87 2.32
N GLY A 17 -21.57 -7.24 1.04
CA GLY A 17 -22.61 -6.80 0.12
C GLY A 17 -23.96 -7.43 0.45
N ARG A 18 -25.05 -6.69 0.21
CA ARG A 18 -26.41 -7.18 0.40
C ARG A 18 -26.65 -8.47 -0.40
N ASN A 19 -27.21 -9.48 0.24
CA ASN A 19 -27.53 -10.81 -0.31
C ASN A 19 -26.33 -11.61 -0.88
N LYS A 20 -25.08 -11.13 -0.72
CA LYS A 20 -23.91 -11.81 -1.30
C LYS A 20 -23.59 -13.14 -0.63
N ILE A 21 -23.93 -13.30 0.65
CA ILE A 21 -23.78 -14.58 1.34
C ILE A 21 -24.74 -15.61 0.73
N GLU A 22 -26.01 -15.25 0.58
CA GLU A 22 -27.04 -16.12 0.02
C GLU A 22 -26.70 -16.54 -1.42
N GLU A 23 -26.24 -15.60 -2.25
CA GLU A 23 -25.79 -15.86 -3.62
C GLU A 23 -24.65 -16.90 -3.68
N ILE A 24 -23.65 -16.79 -2.79
CA ILE A 24 -22.53 -17.75 -2.74
C ILE A 24 -23.03 -19.16 -2.41
N LEU A 25 -23.97 -19.25 -1.45
CA LEU A 25 -24.52 -20.52 -0.97
C LEU A 25 -25.47 -21.14 -2.00
N SER A 26 -26.33 -20.35 -2.64
CA SER A 26 -27.27 -20.84 -3.68
C SER A 26 -26.54 -21.32 -4.92
N ASN A 27 -25.44 -20.64 -5.29
CA ASN A 27 -24.66 -20.98 -6.47
C ASN A 27 -23.71 -22.16 -6.24
N GLY A 28 -23.56 -22.65 -5.00
CA GLY A 28 -22.62 -23.71 -4.67
C GLY A 28 -21.18 -23.35 -5.04
N THR A 29 -20.77 -22.10 -4.76
CA THR A 29 -19.46 -21.57 -5.20
C THR A 29 -18.32 -22.47 -4.74
N ALA A 30 -17.41 -22.85 -5.64
CA ALA A 30 -16.28 -23.71 -5.33
C ALA A 30 -15.33 -23.09 -4.28
N CYS A 31 -14.69 -23.95 -3.50
CA CYS A 31 -13.63 -23.56 -2.57
C CYS A 31 -12.45 -22.94 -3.34
N PRO A 32 -11.89 -21.80 -2.89
CA PRO A 32 -10.76 -21.16 -3.57
C PRO A 32 -9.42 -21.86 -3.33
N VAL A 33 -9.34 -22.85 -2.43
CA VAL A 33 -8.11 -23.60 -2.16
C VAL A 33 -7.84 -24.57 -3.31
N THR A 34 -6.67 -24.43 -3.94
CA THR A 34 -6.23 -25.29 -5.05
C THR A 34 -6.30 -26.77 -4.67
N GLY A 35 -6.98 -27.57 -5.49
CA GLY A 35 -7.13 -29.01 -5.28
C GLY A 35 -8.27 -29.41 -4.33
N CYS A 36 -8.96 -28.46 -3.70
CA CYS A 36 -10.16 -28.75 -2.92
C CYS A 36 -11.38 -28.89 -3.84
N ILE A 37 -12.14 -29.97 -3.66
CA ILE A 37 -13.40 -30.23 -4.40
C ILE A 37 -14.64 -29.69 -3.67
N GLY A 38 -14.47 -29.15 -2.46
CA GLY A 38 -15.56 -28.66 -1.65
C GLY A 38 -16.15 -27.33 -2.14
N ILE A 39 -17.29 -26.95 -1.55
CA ILE A 39 -17.97 -25.69 -1.81
C ILE A 39 -17.84 -24.76 -0.60
N GLN A 40 -18.01 -23.45 -0.84
CA GLN A 40 -17.98 -22.45 0.21
C GLN A 40 -19.24 -22.52 1.06
N THR A 41 -19.06 -22.46 2.38
CA THR A 41 -20.14 -22.47 3.37
C THR A 41 -20.08 -21.20 4.23
N HIS A 42 -21.23 -20.82 4.79
CA HIS A 42 -21.31 -19.71 5.73
C HIS A 42 -21.34 -20.23 7.16
N ILE A 43 -20.27 -19.94 7.90
CA ILE A 43 -20.20 -20.21 9.34
C ILE A 43 -20.81 -19.00 10.05
N ARG A 44 -21.98 -19.20 10.67
CA ARG A 44 -22.67 -18.15 11.41
C ARG A 44 -21.86 -17.75 12.65
N CYS A 45 -21.57 -16.46 12.78
CA CYS A 45 -21.05 -15.89 14.02
C CYS A 45 -22.21 -15.59 14.99
N LEU A 46 -22.01 -15.91 16.27
CA LEU A 46 -22.96 -15.58 17.35
C LEU A 46 -22.56 -14.33 18.13
N ALA A 47 -21.37 -13.78 17.88
CA ALA A 47 -20.99 -12.49 18.44
C ALA A 47 -21.70 -11.37 17.67
N HIS A 48 -22.03 -10.30 18.38
CA HIS A 48 -22.73 -9.16 17.84
C HIS A 48 -21.99 -7.86 18.13
N CYS A 49 -22.03 -6.98 17.15
CA CYS A 49 -21.49 -5.63 17.25
C CYS A 49 -22.63 -4.64 17.07
N ARG A 50 -22.62 -3.57 17.86
CA ARG A 50 -23.48 -2.40 17.64
C ARG A 50 -22.65 -1.13 17.72
N ILE A 51 -23.06 -0.11 16.99
CA ILE A 51 -22.48 1.23 17.09
C ILE A 51 -23.55 2.10 17.74
N ASP A 52 -23.22 2.61 18.93
CA ASP A 52 -24.06 3.58 19.63
C ASP A 52 -23.53 4.97 19.24
N GLU A 53 -24.30 5.76 18.49
CA GLU A 53 -23.91 7.09 18.04
C GLU A 53 -24.53 8.17 18.94
N ASP A 54 -23.78 9.22 19.21
CA ASP A 54 -24.24 10.40 19.92
C ASP A 54 -24.24 11.59 18.97
N HIS A 55 -25.44 12.13 18.77
CA HIS A 55 -25.73 13.28 17.92
C HIS A 55 -26.15 14.51 18.75
N THR A 56 -25.90 14.50 20.06
CA THR A 56 -26.31 15.61 20.95
C THR A 56 -25.59 16.92 20.65
N ASP A 57 -24.30 16.85 20.28
CA ASP A 57 -23.54 17.98 19.76
C ASP A 57 -23.27 17.79 18.25
N PRO A 58 -23.85 18.63 17.37
CA PRO A 58 -23.62 18.54 15.93
C PRO A 58 -22.17 18.83 15.51
N GLU A 59 -21.37 19.50 16.34
CA GLU A 59 -19.94 19.73 16.08
C GLU A 59 -19.04 18.61 16.62
N ALA A 60 -19.55 17.72 17.48
CA ALA A 60 -18.79 16.68 18.16
C ALA A 60 -19.48 15.30 18.14
N VAL A 61 -20.02 14.91 16.98
CA VAL A 61 -20.62 13.58 16.78
C VAL A 61 -19.59 12.48 17.03
N TRP A 62 -19.91 11.55 17.93
CA TRP A 62 -19.08 10.38 18.21
C TRP A 62 -19.87 9.08 18.12
N GLY A 63 -19.17 7.98 17.89
CA GLY A 63 -19.74 6.64 17.83
C GLY A 63 -18.95 5.67 18.70
N LEU A 64 -19.64 4.89 19.52
CA LEU A 64 -19.07 3.84 20.36
C LEU A 64 -19.42 2.46 19.80
N LEU A 65 -18.41 1.77 19.26
CA LEU A 65 -18.53 0.37 18.88
C LEU A 65 -18.53 -0.52 20.13
N ARG A 66 -19.63 -1.22 20.38
CA ARG A 66 -19.73 -2.25 21.43
C ARG A 66 -19.78 -3.63 20.80
N HIS A 67 -18.91 -4.51 21.29
CA HIS A 67 -18.89 -5.93 20.95
C HIS A 67 -19.39 -6.74 22.15
N GLN A 68 -20.21 -7.76 21.89
CA GLN A 68 -20.65 -8.72 22.88
C GLN A 68 -20.65 -10.13 22.29
N GLY A 69 -20.32 -11.11 23.14
CA GLY A 69 -20.21 -12.51 22.76
C GLY A 69 -18.77 -12.95 22.54
N LYS A 70 -18.59 -14.20 22.11
CA LYS A 70 -17.29 -14.81 21.81
C LYS A 70 -17.33 -15.43 20.43
N HIS A 71 -16.21 -15.34 19.71
CA HIS A 71 -16.05 -16.04 18.43
C HIS A 71 -15.77 -17.52 18.69
N THR A 72 -16.61 -18.40 18.18
CA THR A 72 -16.49 -19.87 18.27
C THR A 72 -16.23 -20.51 16.90
N HIS A 73 -15.68 -19.72 15.99
CA HIS A 73 -15.30 -20.13 14.64
C HIS A 73 -13.90 -19.60 14.37
N GLU A 74 -13.22 -20.21 13.41
CA GLU A 74 -11.91 -19.72 12.96
C GLU A 74 -12.02 -18.28 12.44
N TRP A 75 -11.04 -17.46 12.81
CA TRP A 75 -10.94 -16.11 12.27
C TRP A 75 -10.43 -16.17 10.84
N PRO A 76 -11.07 -15.44 9.91
CA PRO A 76 -10.60 -15.39 8.55
C PRO A 76 -9.25 -14.69 8.49
N GLU A 77 -8.46 -15.04 7.48
CA GLU A 77 -7.19 -14.38 7.23
C GLU A 77 -7.41 -12.87 6.99
N ALA A 78 -6.58 -12.05 7.63
CA ALA A 78 -6.72 -10.60 7.56
C ALA A 78 -6.41 -10.11 6.14
N LYS A 79 -7.38 -9.43 5.50
CA LYS A 79 -7.18 -8.81 4.18
C LYS A 79 -6.14 -7.67 4.20
N LYS A 80 -5.74 -7.18 5.37
CA LYS A 80 -4.76 -6.11 5.51
C LYS A 80 -3.41 -6.71 5.90
N ALA A 81 -2.36 -6.30 5.19
CA ALA A 81 -0.99 -6.63 5.55
C ALA A 81 -0.71 -6.34 7.03
N ASP A 82 -0.08 -7.31 7.67
CA ASP A 82 0.43 -7.22 9.03
C ASP A 82 1.61 -6.22 9.12
N PRO A 83 2.00 -5.80 10.33
CA PRO A 83 3.11 -4.87 10.51
C PRO A 83 4.45 -5.34 9.94
N LEU A 84 4.76 -6.65 9.98
CA LEU A 84 6.01 -7.20 9.44
C LEU A 84 6.03 -7.14 7.91
N SER A 85 4.91 -7.47 7.27
CA SER A 85 4.73 -7.34 5.83
C SER A 85 4.84 -5.88 5.36
N LYS A 86 4.33 -4.92 6.16
CA LYS A 86 4.52 -3.48 5.90
C LYS A 86 5.98 -3.05 6.08
N ALA A 87 6.69 -3.59 7.07
CA ALA A 87 8.11 -3.32 7.27
C ALA A 87 8.95 -3.80 6.06
N LYS A 88 8.69 -5.02 5.57
CA LYS A 88 9.31 -5.53 4.34
C LYS A 88 9.01 -4.65 3.12
N LEU A 89 7.77 -4.18 2.97
CA LEU A 89 7.42 -3.23 1.92
C LEU A 89 8.21 -1.92 2.06
N LYS A 90 8.36 -1.41 3.28
CA LYS A 90 9.17 -0.21 3.58
C LYS A 90 10.61 -0.41 3.14
N ASP A 91 11.24 -1.53 3.49
CA ASP A 91 12.63 -1.81 3.09
C ASP A 91 12.79 -1.87 1.57
N VAL A 92 11.87 -2.53 0.87
CA VAL A 92 11.88 -2.59 -0.61
C VAL A 92 11.73 -1.20 -1.24
N VAL A 93 10.81 -0.38 -0.72
CA VAL A 93 10.59 0.99 -1.22
C VAL A 93 11.78 1.91 -0.94
N LEU A 94 12.48 1.74 0.18
CA LEU A 94 13.65 2.55 0.51
C LEU A 94 14.89 2.13 -0.27
N ASN A 95 15.03 0.84 -0.59
CA ASN A 95 16.13 0.33 -1.41
C ASN A 95 16.07 0.86 -2.85
N ASP A 96 14.88 0.93 -3.45
CA ASP A 96 14.68 1.61 -4.74
C ASP A 96 13.41 2.48 -4.74
N PRO A 97 13.55 3.75 -4.31
CA PRO A 97 12.44 4.69 -4.25
C PRO A 97 11.84 5.04 -5.62
N LYS A 98 12.50 4.71 -6.74
CA LYS A 98 12.03 5.07 -8.08
C LYS A 98 11.03 4.05 -8.62
N VAL A 99 11.03 2.83 -8.10
CA VAL A 99 10.09 1.79 -8.56
C VAL A 99 8.66 2.21 -8.28
N GLY A 100 7.86 2.29 -9.34
CA GLY A 100 6.44 2.60 -9.25
C GLY A 100 5.61 1.44 -8.69
N PRO A 101 4.36 1.67 -8.29
CA PRO A 101 3.49 0.64 -7.70
C PRO A 101 3.28 -0.57 -8.61
N LEU A 102 3.17 -0.36 -9.91
CA LEU A 102 3.04 -1.46 -10.88
C LEU A 102 4.32 -2.31 -10.94
N GLY A 103 5.49 -1.68 -10.91
CA GLY A 103 6.78 -2.37 -10.87
C GLY A 103 6.97 -3.18 -9.59
N LEU A 104 6.52 -2.66 -8.44
CA LEU A 104 6.53 -3.41 -7.19
C LEU A 104 5.59 -4.63 -7.24
N LYS A 105 4.42 -4.49 -7.86
CA LYS A 105 3.42 -5.55 -7.98
C LYS A 105 3.86 -6.67 -8.92
N VAL A 106 4.35 -6.34 -10.12
CA VAL A 106 4.75 -7.34 -11.13
C VAL A 106 6.18 -7.84 -10.86
N GLY A 107 6.97 -7.06 -10.13
CA GLY A 107 8.42 -7.21 -10.05
C GLY A 107 9.10 -6.59 -11.27
N GLN A 108 10.41 -6.38 -11.16
CA GLN A 108 11.24 -5.92 -12.27
C GLN A 108 12.16 -7.06 -12.73
N ALA A 109 12.34 -7.18 -14.04
CA ALA A 109 13.36 -8.05 -14.58
C ALA A 109 14.73 -7.44 -14.29
N HIS A 110 15.55 -8.14 -13.52
CA HIS A 110 16.95 -7.78 -13.31
C HIS A 110 17.80 -8.43 -14.42
N VAL A 111 18.92 -7.79 -14.77
CA VAL A 111 19.90 -8.37 -15.70
C VAL A 111 20.58 -9.55 -15.02
N GLY A 112 20.28 -10.78 -15.45
CA GLY A 112 20.83 -12.02 -14.88
C GLY A 112 19.79 -13.13 -14.70
N THR A 113 20.09 -14.07 -13.80
CA THR A 113 19.25 -15.25 -13.51
C THR A 113 18.43 -15.10 -12.22
N ASP A 114 18.44 -13.92 -11.60
CA ASP A 114 17.71 -13.69 -10.35
C ASP A 114 16.19 -13.75 -10.59
N PRO A 115 15.42 -14.41 -9.70
CA PRO A 115 13.97 -14.50 -9.84
C PRO A 115 13.34 -13.11 -9.69
N ILE A 116 12.31 -12.84 -10.49
CA ILE A 116 11.53 -11.61 -10.41
C ILE A 116 10.79 -11.59 -9.07
N LYS A 117 11.21 -10.70 -8.17
CA LYS A 117 10.59 -10.57 -6.84
C LYS A 117 9.37 -9.67 -6.91
N SER A 118 8.18 -10.26 -6.80
CA SER A 118 6.94 -9.51 -6.64
C SER A 118 6.65 -9.25 -5.16
N ILE A 119 6.24 -8.03 -4.82
CA ILE A 119 5.82 -7.73 -3.44
C ILE A 119 4.53 -8.48 -3.05
N VAL A 120 3.76 -8.99 -4.02
CA VAL A 120 2.53 -9.76 -3.77
C VAL A 120 2.83 -11.07 -3.04
N GLU A 121 4.02 -11.63 -3.23
CA GLU A 121 4.50 -12.82 -2.52
C GLU A 121 4.72 -12.55 -1.03
N VAL A 122 5.01 -11.30 -0.64
CA VAL A 122 5.14 -10.92 0.77
C VAL A 122 3.77 -10.91 1.44
N HIS A 123 2.77 -10.33 0.78
CA HIS A 123 1.40 -10.34 1.28
C HIS A 123 0.40 -10.10 0.14
N SER A 124 -0.64 -10.93 0.08
CA SER A 124 -1.70 -10.90 -0.95
C SER A 124 -2.33 -9.51 -1.13
N SER A 125 -2.46 -8.75 -0.03
CA SER A 125 -3.03 -7.39 -0.05
C SER A 125 -2.27 -6.37 -0.90
N PHE A 126 -1.00 -6.62 -1.24
CA PHE A 126 -0.22 -5.76 -2.11
C PHE A 126 -0.50 -5.99 -3.61
N GLY A 127 -1.34 -6.96 -3.97
CA GLY A 127 -1.82 -7.15 -5.34
C GLY A 127 -2.71 -6.02 -5.87
N ASN A 128 -3.22 -5.13 -5.01
CA ASN A 128 -3.97 -3.95 -5.42
C ASN A 128 -3.00 -2.77 -5.65
N THR A 129 -2.86 -2.34 -6.91
CA THR A 129 -1.92 -1.30 -7.34
C THR A 129 -2.21 0.06 -6.70
N ASP A 130 -3.47 0.46 -6.56
CA ASP A 130 -3.85 1.75 -5.98
C ASP A 130 -3.50 1.81 -4.50
N ARG A 131 -3.83 0.74 -3.77
CA ARG A 131 -3.48 0.56 -2.36
C ARG A 131 -1.97 0.57 -2.17
N LEU A 132 -1.25 -0.14 -3.03
CA LEU A 132 0.22 -0.19 -3.00
C LEU A 132 0.83 1.18 -3.28
N GLY A 133 0.28 1.95 -4.22
CA GLY A 133 0.69 3.32 -4.50
C GLY A 133 0.46 4.27 -3.33
N TYR A 134 -0.68 4.14 -2.64
CA TYR A 134 -0.94 4.88 -1.41
C TYR A 134 0.10 4.55 -0.32
N LEU A 135 0.34 3.26 -0.04
CA LEU A 135 1.32 2.85 0.98
C LEU A 135 2.73 3.32 0.64
N ARG A 136 3.14 3.22 -0.63
CA ARG A 136 4.43 3.73 -1.10
C ARG A 136 4.57 5.23 -0.84
N ARG A 137 3.56 6.04 -1.18
CA ARG A 137 3.60 7.50 -0.92
C ARG A 137 3.76 7.80 0.57
N LEU A 138 3.02 7.12 1.44
CA LEU A 138 3.18 7.28 2.89
C LEU A 138 4.61 7.00 3.35
N ILE A 139 5.20 5.89 2.89
CA ILE A 139 6.58 5.52 3.23
C ILE A 139 7.56 6.61 2.75
N LEU A 140 7.40 7.10 1.52
CA LEU A 140 8.29 8.13 0.98
C LEU A 140 8.19 9.46 1.75
N ILE A 141 6.98 9.85 2.18
CA ILE A 141 6.76 11.07 2.97
C ILE A 141 7.38 10.93 4.36
N GLU A 142 7.15 9.79 5.03
CA GLU A 142 7.72 9.49 6.35
C GLU A 142 9.25 9.61 6.37
N HIS A 143 9.92 9.31 5.25
CA HIS A 143 11.37 9.35 5.12
C HIS A 143 11.89 10.61 4.41
N GLY A 144 11.04 11.64 4.22
CA GLY A 144 11.44 12.91 3.60
C GLY A 144 11.82 12.81 2.12
N LEU A 145 11.46 11.71 1.45
CA LEU A 145 11.70 11.47 0.03
C LEU A 145 10.60 12.04 -0.89
N MET A 146 9.50 12.52 -0.31
CA MET A 146 8.36 13.13 -0.99
C MET A 146 7.71 14.18 -0.07
N ALA A 147 7.25 15.30 -0.64
CA ALA A 147 6.72 16.42 0.14
C ALA A 147 5.24 16.24 0.54
N ASP A 148 4.40 15.66 -0.31
CA ASP A 148 2.97 15.45 -0.03
C ASP A 148 2.40 14.16 -0.69
N LYS A 149 1.33 13.61 -0.08
CA LYS A 149 0.58 12.43 -0.54
C LYS A 149 -0.31 12.71 -1.75
N ASN A 150 -0.67 13.98 -1.94
CA ASN A 150 -1.50 14.49 -3.03
C ASN A 150 -0.69 15.25 -4.08
N ASP A 151 0.64 15.19 -4.00
CA ASP A 151 1.51 15.82 -4.97
C ASP A 151 1.18 15.27 -6.37
N LYS A 152 0.50 16.09 -7.19
CA LYS A 152 0.18 15.77 -8.58
C LYS A 152 1.45 15.61 -9.40
N GLU A 153 2.55 16.17 -8.89
CA GLU A 153 3.87 16.17 -9.48
C GLU A 153 4.80 15.25 -8.69
N GLY A 154 4.50 13.96 -8.67
CA GLY A 154 5.51 12.93 -8.42
C GLY A 154 6.79 13.05 -9.31
N GLY A 155 6.84 14.04 -10.22
CA GLY A 155 7.94 14.46 -11.06
C GLY A 155 8.69 15.75 -10.67
N ASP A 156 8.22 16.64 -9.79
CA ASP A 156 8.83 17.99 -9.63
C ASP A 156 10.02 18.07 -8.67
N LYS A 157 10.62 16.92 -8.38
CA LYS A 157 11.92 16.83 -7.69
C LYS A 157 13.01 17.65 -8.39
N TRP A 158 12.96 17.75 -9.73
CA TRP A 158 13.92 18.54 -10.49
C TRP A 158 13.73 20.04 -10.24
N LEU A 159 12.48 20.53 -10.13
CA LEU A 159 12.16 21.93 -9.91
C LEU A 159 12.49 22.34 -8.47
N ILE A 160 12.16 21.50 -7.48
CA ILE A 160 12.52 21.74 -6.08
C ILE A 160 14.04 21.67 -5.88
N GLN A 161 14.74 20.74 -6.52
CA GLN A 161 16.21 20.73 -6.54
C GLN A 161 16.75 22.00 -7.21
N LEU A 162 16.27 22.39 -8.38
CA LEU A 162 16.70 23.60 -9.08
C LEU A 162 16.50 24.85 -8.21
N MET A 163 15.35 24.99 -7.54
CA MET A 163 15.08 26.08 -6.60
C MET A 163 15.99 26.06 -5.36
N HIS A 164 16.45 24.89 -4.92
CA HIS A 164 17.44 24.75 -3.85
C HIS A 164 18.83 25.19 -4.34
N TRP A 165 19.26 24.74 -5.53
CA TRP A 165 20.50 25.16 -6.16
C TRP A 165 20.54 26.66 -6.47
N CYS A 166 19.45 27.26 -6.97
CA CYS A 166 19.36 28.71 -7.20
C CYS A 166 19.48 29.50 -5.89
N ARG A 167 18.87 29.03 -4.79
CA ARG A 167 19.00 29.69 -3.49
C ARG A 167 20.41 29.59 -2.91
N LEU A 168 21.11 28.48 -3.13
CA LEU A 168 22.52 28.33 -2.73
C LEU A 168 23.47 29.14 -3.63
N ALA A 169 23.23 29.18 -4.94
CA ALA A 169 24.03 29.98 -5.88
C ALA A 169 23.92 31.49 -5.59
N ILE A 170 22.72 31.98 -5.24
CA ILE A 170 22.54 33.39 -4.82
C ILE A 170 23.29 33.69 -3.51
N ARG A 171 23.39 32.74 -2.58
CA ARG A 171 24.18 32.90 -1.35
C ARG A 171 25.69 32.93 -1.62
N VAL A 172 26.20 32.07 -2.51
CA VAL A 172 27.63 32.07 -2.89
C VAL A 172 28.01 33.36 -3.64
N SER A 173 27.09 33.93 -4.41
CA SER A 173 27.37 35.16 -5.17
C SER A 173 27.38 36.45 -4.32
N LEU A 174 26.79 36.42 -3.11
CA LEU A 174 26.80 37.57 -2.19
C LEU A 174 27.97 37.54 -1.19
N ASP A 175 28.56 36.36 -0.94
CA ASP A 175 29.73 36.18 -0.05
C ASP A 175 31.06 36.04 -0.80
N GLY A 176 31.05 36.10 -2.14
CA GLY A 176 32.18 35.80 -3.02
C GLY A 176 32.80 37.01 -3.72
N SER A 177 32.94 38.16 -3.05
CA SER A 177 33.72 39.29 -3.59
C SER A 177 35.22 39.14 -3.30
N GLN A 178 35.86 38.06 -3.76
CA GLN A 178 37.31 38.00 -3.98
C GLN A 178 37.55 37.09 -5.19
N GLY A 179 38.06 37.70 -6.26
CA GLY A 179 37.98 37.16 -7.61
C GLY A 179 38.99 36.07 -7.99
N LEU A 180 38.74 35.47 -9.15
CA LEU A 180 39.74 35.07 -10.13
C LEU A 180 39.04 34.85 -11.49
N PRO A 181 39.69 35.19 -12.62
CA PRO A 181 39.05 35.24 -13.93
C PRO A 181 39.18 33.89 -14.65
N LEU A 182 38.07 33.36 -15.13
CA LEU A 182 38.08 32.30 -16.14
C LEU A 182 37.98 32.97 -17.51
N GLN A 183 39.14 33.10 -18.17
CA GLN A 183 39.21 33.39 -19.59
C GLN A 183 38.52 32.25 -20.36
N LEU A 184 37.43 32.58 -21.05
CA LEU A 184 37.03 31.82 -22.24
C LEU A 184 37.99 32.23 -23.36
N SER A 185 38.87 31.31 -23.77
CA SER A 185 39.47 31.40 -25.11
C SER A 185 38.62 30.57 -26.06
N ASP A 186 37.97 31.27 -26.97
CA ASP A 186 37.43 30.74 -28.21
C ASP A 186 38.48 29.93 -28.97
N ARG A 187 38.04 28.81 -29.57
CA ARG A 187 38.56 28.41 -30.89
C ARG A 187 37.52 27.60 -31.64
N MET A 188 36.97 28.27 -32.65
CA MET A 188 36.28 27.71 -33.80
C MET A 188 37.18 26.75 -34.58
N ASP A 189 36.52 25.74 -35.15
CA ASP A 189 36.66 25.09 -36.46
C ASP A 189 38.06 24.90 -37.10
N GLY A 190 38.31 23.64 -37.44
CA GLY A 190 39.33 23.12 -38.33
C GLY A 190 39.19 21.61 -38.45
#